data_AF-A0A5K1D4H1-F1
#
_entry.id   AF-A0A5K1D4H1-F1
#
_cell.length_a   1.000
_cell.length_b   1.000
_cell.length_c   1.000
_cell.angle_alpha   90.00
_cell.angle_beta   90.00
_cell.angle_gamma   90.00
#
_symmetry.space_group_name_H-M   'P 1'
#
loop_
_entity.id
_entity.type
_entity.pdbx_description
1 polymer ?
#
loop_
_entity_poly.entity_id
_entity_poly.type
_entity_poly.pdbx_seq_one_letter_code
_entity_poly.pdbx_strand_id
1 'polypeptide(L)' 'ILAPLPIGFAVFLVHLATIPITGTGINPARSLGAAIIYNKPDAWHDH' A
#
# COMPACT_ATOMS: atom_id res chain seq x y z
N ILE A 1 18.35 -16.90 4.22
CA ILE A 1 17.03 -17.31 3.68
C ILE A 1 16.00 -16.27 4.13
N LEU A 2 15.42 -15.50 3.20
CA LEU A 2 14.21 -14.74 3.51
C LEU A 2 13.09 -15.76 3.67
N ALA A 3 12.48 -15.84 4.85
CA ALA A 3 11.30 -16.66 5.04
C ALA A 3 10.11 -15.88 4.44
N PRO A 4 9.55 -16.30 3.29
CA PRO A 4 8.50 -15.54 2.62
C PRO A 4 7.22 -15.45 3.47
N LEU A 5 7.01 -16.42 4.36
CA LEU A 5 5.82 -16.51 5.20
C LEU A 5 5.74 -15.38 6.26
N PRO A 6 6.76 -15.11 7.10
CA PRO A 6 6.76 -13.95 7.99
C PRO A 6 6.58 -12.61 7.26
N ILE A 7 7.17 -12.45 6.07
CA ILE A 7 7.06 -11.21 5.29
C ILE A 7 5.61 -11.02 4.81
N GLY A 8 5.00 -12.06 4.25
CA GLY A 8 3.59 -12.02 3.85
C GLY A 8 2.65 -11.78 5.03
N PHE A 9 2.94 -12.38 6.19
CA PHE A 9 2.12 -12.22 7.39
C PHE A 9 2.23 -10.81 7.99
N ALA A 10 3.42 -10.21 7.97
CA ALA A 10 3.61 -8.82 8.38
C ALA A 10 2.81 -7.86 7.49
N VAL A 11 2.85 -8.06 6.17
CA VAL A 11 2.03 -7.28 5.22
C VAL A 11 0.55 -7.49 5.52
N PHE A 12 0.09 -8.72 5.72
CA PHE A 12 -1.30 -9.03 6.05
C PHE A 12 -1.80 -8.30 7.31
N LEU A 13 -1.03 -8.35 8.41
CA LEU A 13 -1.41 -7.67 9.66
C LEU A 13 -1.45 -6.15 9.51
N VAL A 14 -0.47 -5.56 8.81
CA VAL A 14 -0.45 -4.11 8.56
C VAL A 14 -1.64 -3.68 7.71
N HIS A 15 -2.09 -4.52 6.77
CA HIS A 15 -3.31 -4.24 6.00
C HIS A 15 -4.54 -4.16 6.91
N LEU A 16 -4.74 -5.13 7.81
CA LEU A 16 -5.87 -5.13 8.74
C LEU A 16 -5.94 -3.85 9.59
N ALA A 17 -4.78 -3.30 9.98
CA ALA A 17 -4.71 -2.11 10.82
C ALA A 17 -4.82 -0.78 10.04
N THR A 18 -4.33 -0.72 8.80
CA THR A 18 -4.11 0.57 8.09
C THR A 18 -5.01 0.82 6.89
N ILE A 19 -5.79 -0.18 6.45
CA ILE A 19 -6.84 0.01 5.42
C ILE A 19 -7.77 1.20 5.73
N PRO A 20 -8.34 1.36 6.96
CA PRO A 20 -9.30 2.43 7.22
C PRO A 20 -8.67 3.84 7.26
N ILE A 21 -7.33 3.93 7.27
CA ILE A 21 -6.62 5.22 7.34
C ILE A 21 -6.16 5.65 5.94
N THR A 22 -5.40 4.80 5.25
CA THR A 22 -4.76 5.15 3.96
C THR A 22 -4.97 4.08 2.87
N GLY A 23 -5.78 3.05 3.11
CA GLY A 23 -5.87 1.89 2.21
C GLY A 23 -4.59 1.03 2.17
N THR A 24 -3.70 1.21 3.15
CA THR A 24 -2.40 0.53 3.31
C THR A 24 -1.41 0.80 2.17
N GLY A 25 -0.76 1.97 2.23
CA GLY A 25 0.21 2.45 1.23
C GLY A 25 1.66 1.99 1.40
N ILE A 26 1.99 1.02 2.27
CA ILE A 26 3.36 0.63 2.68
C ILE A 26 4.31 0.16 1.55
N ASN A 27 3.87 0.25 0.29
CA ASN A 27 4.63 -0.07 -0.91
C ASN A 27 4.54 1.10 -1.91
N PRO A 28 5.60 1.92 -2.05
CA PRO A 28 5.63 3.08 -2.94
C PRO A 28 5.34 2.77 -4.41
N ALA A 29 5.77 1.61 -4.92
CA ALA A 29 5.51 1.23 -6.32
C ALA A 29 4.01 0.91 -6.54
N ARG A 30 3.36 0.27 -5.56
CA ARG A 30 1.92 0.00 -5.57
C ARG A 30 1.10 1.28 -5.47
N SER A 31 1.54 2.21 -4.63
CA SER A 31 0.89 3.51 -4.52
C SER A 31 1.07 4.27 -5.84
N LEU A 32 2.32 4.49 -6.31
CA LEU A 32 2.62 5.22 -7.54
C LEU A 32 1.83 4.71 -8.75
N GLY A 33 1.83 3.40 -8.98
CA GLY A 33 1.06 2.79 -10.07
C GLY A 33 -0.45 3.08 -9.99
N ALA A 34 -1.02 3.10 -8.77
CA ALA A 34 -2.42 3.42 -8.59
C ALA A 34 -2.74 4.88 -8.94
N ALA A 35 -1.94 5.87 -8.56
CA ALA A 35 -2.23 7.26 -8.94
C ALA A 35 -2.01 7.52 -10.43
N ILE A 36 -1.02 6.90 -11.07
CA ILE A 36 -0.82 7.02 -12.52
C ILE A 36 -2.07 6.53 -13.27
N ILE A 37 -2.59 5.35 -12.90
CA ILE A 37 -3.74 4.75 -13.59
C ILE A 37 -5.06 5.42 -13.22
N TYR A 38 -5.24 5.79 -11.96
CA TYR A 38 -6.47 6.42 -11.47
C TYR A 38 -6.57 7.90 -11.88
N ASN A 39 -5.43 8.60 -11.95
CA ASN A 39 -5.24 9.96 -12.45
C ASN A 39 -6.30 10.98 -11.99
N LYS A 40 -6.46 11.11 -10.67
CA LYS A 40 -7.29 12.17 -10.07
C LYS A 40 -6.42 13.18 -9.31
N PRO A 41 -6.80 14.47 -9.31
CA PRO A 41 -6.05 15.52 -8.61
C PRO A 41 -5.77 15.18 -7.14
N ASP A 42 -6.78 14.72 -6.41
CA ASP A 42 -6.65 14.37 -4.98
C ASP A 42 -5.69 13.18 -4.78
N ALA A 43 -5.71 12.21 -5.68
CA ALA A 43 -4.82 11.05 -5.63
C ALA A 43 -3.35 11.39 -5.93
N TRP A 44 -3.09 12.52 -6.59
CA TRP A 44 -1.74 13.06 -6.76
C TRP A 44 -1.33 13.97 -5.59
N HIS A 45 -2.29 14.66 -4.99
CA HIS A 45 -2.05 15.54 -3.85
C HIS A 45 -1.64 14.76 -2.60
N ASP A 46 -2.25 13.60 -2.39
CA ASP A 46 -2.05 12.76 -1.20
C ASP A 46 -1.02 11.62 -1.42
N HIS A 47 -0.22 11.69 -2.49
CA HIS A 47 0.68 10.61 -2.91
C HIS A 47 2.10 10.67 -2.35
#